data_AF-A0A3E1Y985-F1
#
_entry.id   AF-A0A3E1Y985-F1
#
_cell.length_a   1.000
_cell.length_b   1.000
_cell.length_c   1.000
_cell.angle_alpha   90.00
_cell.angle_beta   90.00
_cell.angle_gamma   90.00
#
_symmetry.space_group_name_H-M   'P 1'
#
loop_
_entity.id
_entity.type
_entity.pdbx_description
1 polymer ?
#
loop_
_entity_poly.entity_id
_entity_poly.type
_entity_poly.pdbx_seq_one_letter_code
_entity_poly.pdbx_strand_id
1 'polypeptide(L)'
;MICGSKASSKFNQHLIALAIRCWYLLLFVTVLTSCNRKKSRSIPYWLQEEFRVDSLQPAAVPTAFKKGYMLLSRRDEPGVIYLLKSNGQIAWFHQVKGTGFKTAHFTENKTFLCILGSKEYATSYGNQILEVNLNGDTLLHLQKGQGDFISNAHHEVLLKGEKNIVFLNSVEKIVDLSTVGGSKSDTVKSDGILVLDRNGHKQWEWSVFQALDPLSDKDILKSKTDWMHANSLSFDKDGNYLISFYNNGQIWKLDATTGKVIWKFGREGDFRYPATADFDMGHSVHINAENDLLLFDNGVSRQASQALAFRLQETDKTAMLTLKVPVPASLFNDRMGSAYLVGSNHLLLCCSRRNTVLLTDRKGEPIWKLNCAFIPYRAEFIEHDQLPELE
;
A
#
# COMPACT_ATOMS: atom_id res chain seq x y z
N MET A 1 -85.98 46.54 11.46
CA MET A 1 -86.84 45.70 10.60
C MET A 1 -86.60 44.26 11.00
N ILE A 2 -87.61 43.59 11.58
CA ILE A 2 -88.41 42.52 10.93
C ILE A 2 -87.58 41.24 10.67
N CYS A 3 -87.89 40.06 11.23
CA CYS A 3 -88.82 39.73 12.32
C CYS A 3 -88.57 38.29 12.87
N GLY A 4 -88.74 38.12 14.19
CA GLY A 4 -89.20 36.88 14.84
C GLY A 4 -88.26 35.65 14.89
N SER A 5 -88.55 34.64 15.72
CA SER A 5 -89.47 34.57 16.87
C SER A 5 -89.40 33.20 17.56
N LYS A 6 -89.42 33.14 18.90
CA LYS A 6 -89.72 31.93 19.74
C LYS A 6 -88.72 30.75 19.56
N ALA A 7 -88.57 29.80 20.49
CA ALA A 7 -88.84 29.72 21.93
C ALA A 7 -87.93 28.62 22.54
N SER A 8 -87.99 28.41 23.85
CA SER A 8 -87.27 27.35 24.60
C SER A 8 -87.56 25.93 24.07
N SER A 9 -86.68 24.93 24.22
CA SER A 9 -86.40 24.29 25.52
C SER A 9 -85.49 23.04 25.42
N LYS A 10 -84.90 22.66 26.57
CA LYS A 10 -84.57 21.30 27.06
C LYS A 10 -84.00 20.22 26.11
N PHE A 11 -82.74 19.85 26.41
CA PHE A 11 -82.31 18.50 26.84
C PHE A 11 -83.17 17.28 26.41
N ASN A 12 -82.60 16.41 25.55
CA ASN A 12 -82.01 15.09 25.90
C ASN A 12 -82.28 13.98 24.84
N GLN A 13 -81.25 13.17 24.52
CA GLN A 13 -81.28 11.77 23.99
C GLN A 13 -82.27 11.40 22.85
N HIS A 14 -81.88 10.97 21.63
CA HIS A 14 -81.05 9.79 21.27
C HIS A 14 -80.90 9.67 19.72
N LEU A 15 -79.83 8.97 19.25
CA LEU A 15 -79.76 8.08 18.05
C LEU A 15 -80.50 8.54 16.76
N ILE A 16 -79.90 8.75 15.57
CA ILE A 16 -78.81 8.03 14.87
C ILE A 16 -78.41 8.83 13.61
N ALA A 17 -77.27 8.67 12.91
CA ALA A 17 -75.86 8.42 13.28
C ALA A 17 -75.01 8.36 11.99
N LEU A 18 -73.90 9.10 11.86
CA LEU A 18 -72.85 8.77 10.87
C LEU A 18 -71.46 9.33 11.25
N ALA A 19 -70.44 8.47 11.08
CA ALA A 19 -69.02 8.78 10.91
C ALA A 19 -68.33 9.81 11.83
N ILE A 20 -67.44 9.34 12.72
CA ILE A 20 -65.97 9.31 12.49
C ILE A 20 -65.30 8.48 13.60
N ARG A 21 -64.31 7.66 13.22
CA ARG A 21 -63.56 6.77 14.13
C ARG A 21 -62.39 7.53 14.77
N CYS A 22 -62.27 7.48 16.10
CA CYS A 22 -61.01 7.71 16.81
C CYS A 22 -60.90 6.74 18.00
N TRP A 23 -60.24 5.60 17.79
CA TRP A 23 -59.71 4.76 18.87
C TRP A 23 -58.22 4.59 18.63
N TYR A 24 -57.41 4.96 19.61
CA TYR A 24 -55.96 4.81 19.56
C TYR A 24 -55.58 3.34 19.69
N LEU A 25 -55.05 2.75 18.61
CA LEU A 25 -54.29 1.51 18.71
C LEU A 25 -52.81 1.87 18.89
N LEU A 26 -52.25 1.56 20.06
CA LEU A 26 -50.81 1.58 20.29
C LEU A 26 -50.16 0.43 19.52
N LEU A 27 -49.75 0.71 18.29
CA LEU A 27 -48.96 -0.19 17.47
C LEU A 27 -47.53 -0.23 18.03
N PHE A 28 -47.24 -1.23 18.87
CA PHE A 28 -45.87 -1.63 19.18
C PHE A 28 -45.23 -2.17 17.90
N VAL A 29 -44.60 -1.27 17.12
CA VAL A 29 -43.68 -1.67 16.06
C VAL A 29 -42.39 -2.13 16.73
N THR A 30 -42.33 -3.41 17.07
CA THR A 30 -41.06 -4.09 17.28
C THR A 30 -40.29 -4.08 15.97
N VAL A 31 -39.45 -3.06 15.80
CA VAL A 31 -38.40 -3.08 14.77
C VAL A 31 -37.46 -4.21 15.16
N LEU A 32 -37.70 -5.39 14.60
CA LEU A 32 -36.72 -6.45 14.52
C LEU A 32 -35.59 -5.92 13.64
N THR A 33 -34.61 -5.28 14.28
CA THR A 33 -33.28 -5.14 13.72
C THR A 33 -32.75 -6.55 13.53
N SER A 34 -32.98 -7.13 12.34
CA SER A 34 -32.22 -8.30 11.97
C SER A 34 -30.76 -7.84 11.91
N CYS A 35 -29.97 -8.29 12.87
CA CYS A 35 -28.55 -8.42 12.66
C CYS A 35 -28.40 -9.40 11.50
N ASN A 36 -28.35 -8.86 10.27
CA ASN A 36 -27.79 -9.53 9.11
C ASN A 36 -26.30 -9.73 9.39
N ARG A 37 -25.98 -10.68 10.29
CA ARG A 37 -24.67 -11.30 10.37
C ARG A 37 -24.43 -11.91 8.99
N LYS A 38 -23.66 -11.20 8.17
CA LYS A 38 -23.17 -11.74 6.89
C LYS A 38 -22.46 -13.04 7.25
N LYS A 39 -22.98 -14.18 6.78
CA LYS A 39 -22.30 -15.46 7.01
C LYS A 39 -20.86 -15.33 6.51
N SER A 40 -19.89 -15.45 7.41
CA SER A 40 -18.47 -15.53 7.06
C SER A 40 -18.33 -16.58 5.95
N ARG A 41 -17.76 -16.20 4.81
CA ARG A 41 -17.58 -17.11 3.68
C ARG A 41 -16.51 -18.10 4.07
N SER A 42 -16.87 -19.39 4.15
CA SER A 42 -15.91 -20.46 4.45
C SER A 42 -14.71 -20.37 3.51
N ILE A 43 -13.51 -20.22 4.09
CA ILE A 43 -12.25 -20.12 3.35
C ILE A 43 -12.09 -21.38 2.48
N PRO A 44 -11.97 -21.27 1.15
CA PRO A 44 -11.79 -22.42 0.28
C PRO A 44 -10.58 -23.26 0.67
N TYR A 45 -10.72 -24.59 0.62
CA TYR A 45 -9.69 -25.55 1.07
C TYR A 45 -8.29 -25.23 0.49
N TRP A 46 -8.22 -24.92 -0.81
CA TRP A 46 -6.96 -24.64 -1.50
C TRP A 46 -6.22 -23.37 -1.03
N LEU A 47 -6.87 -22.48 -0.27
CA LEU A 47 -6.21 -21.31 0.34
C LEU A 47 -5.67 -21.62 1.75
N GLN A 48 -6.15 -22.68 2.41
CA GLN A 48 -5.81 -22.98 3.80
C GLN A 48 -4.37 -23.51 3.97
N GLU A 49 -3.78 -24.06 2.91
CA GLU A 49 -2.43 -24.62 2.90
C GLU A 49 -1.34 -23.62 2.45
N GLU A 50 -1.70 -22.37 2.10
CA GLU A 50 -0.70 -21.39 1.60
C GLU A 50 0.27 -20.86 2.66
N PHE A 51 -0.01 -21.09 3.94
CA PHE A 51 0.66 -20.42 5.06
C PHE A 51 1.07 -21.40 6.17
N ARG A 52 2.38 -21.47 6.44
CA ARG A 52 2.93 -22.25 7.56
C ARG A 52 3.63 -21.34 8.56
N VAL A 53 2.99 -21.13 9.71
CA VAL A 53 3.55 -20.39 10.84
C VAL A 53 4.48 -21.27 11.68
N ASP A 54 5.54 -20.64 12.17
CA ASP A 54 6.55 -21.18 13.07
C ASP A 54 6.84 -20.11 14.14
N SER A 55 6.13 -20.21 15.26
CA SER A 55 6.30 -19.30 16.40
C SER A 55 7.50 -19.75 17.24
N LEU A 56 8.69 -19.32 16.85
CA LEU A 56 9.95 -19.70 17.50
C LEU A 56 9.97 -19.34 18.99
N GLN A 57 9.34 -18.22 19.37
CA GLN A 57 9.24 -17.75 20.75
C GLN A 57 7.79 -17.28 21.08
N PRO A 58 6.81 -18.19 21.30
CA PRO A 58 5.39 -17.84 21.40
C PRO A 58 5.05 -16.84 22.53
N ALA A 59 5.83 -16.87 23.61
CA ALA A 59 5.71 -15.96 24.75
C ALA A 59 6.23 -14.54 24.44
N ALA A 60 7.23 -14.41 23.55
CA ALA A 60 7.81 -13.12 23.16
C ALA A 60 6.98 -12.39 22.08
N VAL A 61 6.07 -13.09 21.38
CA VAL A 61 5.20 -12.47 20.38
C VAL A 61 4.32 -11.38 21.04
N PRO A 62 4.45 -10.10 20.65
CA PRO A 62 3.81 -8.97 21.34
C PRO A 62 2.30 -8.91 21.10
N THR A 63 1.57 -8.29 22.04
CA THR A 63 0.10 -8.16 21.99
C THR A 63 -0.40 -7.40 20.77
N ALA A 64 0.31 -6.36 20.31
CA ALA A 64 -0.04 -5.62 19.11
C ALA A 64 -0.08 -6.54 17.88
N PHE A 65 1.01 -7.29 17.63
CA PHE A 65 1.10 -8.27 16.56
C PHE A 65 0.03 -9.38 16.65
N LYS A 66 -0.30 -9.84 17.86
CA LYS A 66 -1.36 -10.84 18.09
C LYS A 66 -2.77 -10.36 17.73
N LYS A 67 -3.02 -9.04 17.77
CA LYS A 67 -4.32 -8.43 17.46
C LYS A 67 -4.41 -7.86 16.04
N GLY A 68 -3.29 -7.38 15.50
CA GLY A 68 -3.19 -6.84 14.15
C GLY A 68 -3.16 -7.92 13.07
N TYR A 69 -2.95 -7.47 11.84
CA TYR A 69 -3.04 -8.29 10.64
C TYR A 69 -1.84 -8.06 9.73
N MET A 70 -1.49 -9.08 8.94
CA MET A 70 -0.48 -8.96 7.88
C MET A 70 -1.19 -8.97 6.52
N LEU A 71 -0.98 -7.93 5.72
CA LEU A 71 -1.40 -7.88 4.32
C LEU A 71 -0.36 -8.55 3.43
N LEU A 72 -0.79 -9.54 2.65
CA LEU A 72 0.03 -10.22 1.64
C LEU A 72 -0.71 -10.29 0.30
N SER A 73 0.03 -10.19 -0.80
CA SER A 73 -0.50 -10.28 -2.17
C SER A 73 0.17 -11.40 -2.97
N ARG A 74 -0.64 -12.28 -3.55
CA ARG A 74 -0.26 -13.31 -4.53
C ARG A 74 -0.49 -12.78 -5.95
N ARG A 75 0.60 -12.65 -6.72
CA ARG A 75 0.61 -12.18 -8.13
C ARG A 75 0.33 -13.26 -9.18
N ASP A 76 0.41 -14.53 -8.79
CA ASP A 76 0.29 -15.66 -9.71
C ASP A 76 -1.18 -16.08 -9.80
N GLU A 77 -1.71 -16.37 -10.99
CA GLU A 77 -3.14 -16.62 -11.18
C GLU A 77 -3.62 -17.92 -10.45
N PRO A 78 -4.78 -17.92 -9.77
CA PRO A 78 -5.64 -16.77 -9.49
C PRO A 78 -4.98 -15.82 -8.47
N GLY A 79 -5.01 -14.52 -8.76
CA GLY A 79 -4.49 -13.51 -7.83
C GLY A 79 -5.33 -13.44 -6.56
N VAL A 80 -4.67 -13.34 -5.41
CA VAL A 80 -5.34 -13.19 -4.11
C VAL A 80 -4.62 -12.15 -3.25
N ILE A 81 -5.38 -11.33 -2.53
CA ILE A 81 -4.88 -10.59 -1.35
C ILE A 81 -5.44 -11.22 -0.08
N TYR A 82 -4.62 -11.24 0.97
CA TYR A 82 -4.93 -11.85 2.26
C TYR A 82 -4.70 -10.87 3.40
N LEU A 83 -5.58 -10.90 4.40
CA LEU A 83 -5.24 -10.49 5.76
C LEU A 83 -5.03 -11.73 6.62
N LEU A 84 -3.85 -11.87 7.21
CA LEU A 84 -3.50 -12.98 8.10
C LEU A 84 -3.40 -12.54 9.55
N LYS A 85 -3.98 -13.34 10.46
CA LYS A 85 -3.74 -13.23 11.92
C LYS A 85 -2.36 -13.83 12.26
N SER A 86 -1.78 -13.48 13.40
CA SER A 86 -0.44 -13.97 13.82
C SER A 86 -0.33 -15.49 13.99
N ASN A 87 -1.43 -16.23 14.00
CA ASN A 87 -1.45 -17.70 14.04
C ASN A 87 -1.50 -18.34 12.65
N GLY A 88 -1.48 -17.54 11.57
CA GLY A 88 -1.53 -18.00 10.17
C GLY A 88 -2.94 -18.16 9.61
N GLN A 89 -3.99 -17.93 10.41
CA GLN A 89 -5.36 -17.95 9.92
C GLN A 89 -5.62 -16.76 9.00
N ILE A 90 -6.21 -17.04 7.83
CA ILE A 90 -6.78 -16.02 6.94
C ILE A 90 -7.99 -15.41 7.65
N ALA A 91 -7.93 -14.12 7.99
CA ALA A 91 -9.06 -13.34 8.51
C ALA A 91 -9.97 -12.86 7.38
N TRP A 92 -9.38 -12.56 6.23
CA TRP A 92 -10.07 -12.02 5.06
C TRP A 92 -9.24 -12.28 3.82
N PHE A 93 -9.90 -12.45 2.67
CA PHE A 93 -9.24 -12.53 1.38
C PHE A 93 -10.12 -11.96 0.27
N HIS A 94 -9.49 -11.50 -0.81
CA HIS A 94 -10.17 -11.16 -2.06
C HIS A 94 -9.40 -11.75 -3.24
N GLN A 95 -10.11 -12.41 -4.16
CA GLN A 95 -9.54 -13.14 -5.29
C GLN A 95 -10.00 -12.54 -6.63
N VAL A 96 -9.06 -12.44 -7.57
CA VAL A 96 -9.28 -12.06 -8.97
C VAL A 96 -8.94 -13.23 -9.91
N LYS A 97 -9.43 -13.16 -11.16
CA LYS A 97 -9.21 -14.17 -12.21
C LYS A 97 -8.68 -13.50 -13.48
N GLY A 98 -7.85 -14.20 -14.26
CA GLY A 98 -7.18 -13.67 -15.46
C GLY A 98 -6.05 -12.68 -15.19
N THR A 99 -5.75 -12.41 -13.92
CA THR A 99 -4.76 -11.41 -13.48
C THR A 99 -4.30 -11.73 -12.05
N GLY A 100 -3.28 -11.01 -11.57
CA GLY A 100 -2.72 -11.17 -10.24
C GLY A 100 -2.37 -9.86 -9.56
N PHE A 101 -2.39 -9.86 -8.22
CA PHE A 101 -2.02 -8.70 -7.41
C PHE A 101 -0.50 -8.55 -7.35
N LYS A 102 0.04 -7.56 -8.07
CA LYS A 102 1.47 -7.26 -8.19
C LYS A 102 2.00 -6.56 -6.95
N THR A 103 1.18 -5.65 -6.40
CA THR A 103 1.33 -5.04 -5.08
C THR A 103 -0.07 -4.69 -4.56
N ALA A 104 -0.21 -4.61 -3.24
CA ALA A 104 -1.41 -4.19 -2.54
C ALA A 104 -0.98 -3.36 -1.32
N HIS A 105 -1.68 -2.26 -1.08
CA HIS A 105 -1.44 -1.36 0.05
C HIS A 105 -2.76 -1.06 0.76
N PHE A 106 -2.75 -0.99 2.09
CA PHE A 106 -3.92 -0.64 2.89
C PHE A 106 -4.00 0.87 3.12
N THR A 107 -5.10 1.49 2.69
CA THR A 107 -5.24 2.95 2.68
C THR A 107 -5.85 3.49 3.98
N GLU A 108 -5.67 4.79 4.22
CA GLU A 108 -6.35 5.53 5.30
C GLU A 108 -7.88 5.45 5.21
N ASN A 109 -8.44 5.24 4.00
CA ASN A 109 -9.87 5.02 3.76
C ASN A 109 -10.35 3.61 4.19
N LYS A 110 -9.48 2.77 4.75
CA LYS A 110 -9.74 1.37 5.13
C LYS A 110 -10.11 0.48 3.94
N THR A 111 -9.44 0.72 2.82
CA THR A 111 -9.57 -0.01 1.55
C THR A 111 -8.22 -0.60 1.11
N PHE A 112 -8.22 -1.51 0.17
CA PHE A 112 -7.00 -2.04 -0.46
C PHE A 112 -6.85 -1.45 -1.84
N LEU A 113 -5.79 -0.67 -2.06
CA LEU A 113 -5.43 -0.12 -3.36
C LEU A 113 -4.29 -0.96 -3.95
N CYS A 114 -4.48 -1.43 -5.18
CA CYS A 114 -3.70 -2.53 -5.74
C CYS A 114 -3.29 -2.27 -7.19
N ILE A 115 -2.09 -2.72 -7.57
CA ILE A 115 -1.69 -2.89 -8.97
C ILE A 115 -1.99 -4.34 -9.38
N LEU A 116 -2.69 -4.52 -10.50
CA LEU A 116 -2.92 -5.84 -11.10
C LEU A 116 -2.20 -5.98 -12.44
N GLY A 117 -1.75 -7.19 -12.74
CA GLY A 117 -1.30 -7.57 -14.08
C GLY A 117 -1.28 -9.09 -14.27
N SER A 118 -1.41 -9.53 -15.51
CA SER A 118 -1.27 -10.95 -15.88
C SER A 118 0.19 -11.43 -15.71
N LYS A 119 0.42 -12.71 -16.01
CA LYS A 119 1.76 -13.33 -16.12
C LYS A 119 2.64 -12.73 -17.23
N GLU A 120 2.07 -11.95 -18.15
CA GLU A 120 2.79 -11.29 -19.26
C GLU A 120 3.55 -10.06 -18.78
N TYR A 121 3.14 -9.48 -17.65
CA TYR A 121 3.82 -8.36 -17.01
C TYR A 121 4.85 -8.87 -16.00
N ALA A 122 5.98 -8.16 -15.91
CA ALA A 122 7.02 -8.43 -14.93
C ALA A 122 6.50 -8.42 -13.47
N THR A 123 7.30 -8.95 -12.54
CA THR A 123 6.88 -9.33 -11.17
C THR A 123 6.03 -8.30 -10.43
N SER A 124 6.42 -7.04 -10.52
CA SER A 124 5.83 -5.87 -9.83
C SER A 124 5.10 -4.91 -10.78
N TYR A 125 4.99 -5.24 -12.07
CA TYR A 125 4.40 -4.39 -13.11
C TYR A 125 2.96 -4.82 -13.44
N GLY A 126 2.10 -3.85 -13.73
CA GLY A 126 0.71 -4.11 -14.09
C GLY A 126 0.11 -3.05 -15.02
N ASN A 127 -1.06 -3.39 -15.55
CA ASN A 127 -1.84 -2.56 -16.48
C ASN A 127 -3.22 -2.20 -15.91
N GLN A 128 -3.46 -2.43 -14.63
CA GLN A 128 -4.72 -2.08 -13.98
C GLN A 128 -4.46 -1.61 -12.55
N ILE A 129 -5.30 -0.69 -12.07
CA ILE A 129 -5.35 -0.28 -10.67
C ILE A 129 -6.75 -0.61 -10.15
N LEU A 130 -6.82 -1.33 -9.03
CA LEU A 130 -8.06 -1.78 -8.39
C LEU A 130 -8.10 -1.26 -6.96
N GLU A 131 -9.25 -0.72 -6.54
CA GLU A 131 -9.53 -0.47 -5.13
C GLU A 131 -10.73 -1.31 -4.68
N VAL A 132 -10.58 -2.04 -3.58
CA VAL A 132 -11.65 -2.84 -2.97
C VAL A 132 -11.80 -2.53 -1.48
N ASN A 133 -13.05 -2.54 -1.00
CA ASN A 133 -13.34 -2.41 0.43
C ASN A 133 -13.35 -3.78 1.15
N LEU A 134 -13.51 -3.76 2.48
CA LEU A 134 -13.59 -4.97 3.30
C LEU A 134 -14.82 -5.86 3.04
N ASN A 135 -15.88 -5.36 2.40
CA ASN A 135 -16.99 -6.20 1.93
C ASN A 135 -16.63 -6.99 0.65
N GLY A 136 -15.52 -6.62 -0.02
CA GLY A 136 -15.14 -7.11 -1.33
C GLY A 136 -15.79 -6.34 -2.50
N ASP A 137 -16.41 -5.19 -2.25
CA ASP A 137 -16.96 -4.33 -3.30
C ASP A 137 -15.82 -3.57 -4.01
N THR A 138 -15.85 -3.54 -5.33
CA THR A 138 -14.94 -2.73 -6.16
C THR A 138 -15.34 -1.25 -6.10
N LEU A 139 -14.45 -0.39 -5.62
CA LEU A 139 -14.62 1.06 -5.54
C LEU A 139 -13.91 1.83 -6.67
N LEU A 140 -13.02 1.16 -7.39
CA LEU A 140 -12.25 1.67 -8.52
C LEU A 140 -11.73 0.49 -9.34
N HIS A 141 -11.79 0.58 -10.66
CA HIS A 141 -11.01 -0.29 -11.54
C HIS A 141 -10.57 0.50 -12.78
N LEU A 142 -9.36 1.06 -12.73
CA LEU A 142 -8.74 1.70 -13.90
C LEU A 142 -7.95 0.65 -14.69
N GLN A 143 -8.01 0.74 -16.02
CA GLN A 143 -7.23 -0.12 -16.93
C GLN A 143 -6.40 0.73 -17.89
N LYS A 144 -5.22 0.25 -18.27
CA LYS A 144 -4.32 0.98 -19.17
C LYS A 144 -4.98 1.22 -20.52
N GLY A 145 -5.11 2.48 -20.92
CA GLY A 145 -5.92 2.95 -22.05
C GLY A 145 -7.21 3.67 -21.65
N GLN A 146 -7.59 3.66 -20.37
CA GLN A 146 -8.68 4.49 -19.83
C GLN A 146 -8.15 5.87 -19.42
N GLY A 147 -8.72 6.93 -19.98
CA GLY A 147 -8.28 8.31 -19.71
C GLY A 147 -6.80 8.49 -20.05
N ASP A 148 -6.06 9.09 -19.12
CA ASP A 148 -4.62 9.34 -19.23
C ASP A 148 -3.76 8.19 -18.65
N PHE A 149 -4.35 7.06 -18.24
CA PHE A 149 -3.61 5.88 -17.78
C PHE A 149 -2.97 5.14 -18.97
N ILE A 150 -1.92 5.71 -19.57
CA ILE A 150 -1.33 5.20 -20.83
C ILE A 150 -0.13 4.26 -20.63
N SER A 151 0.56 4.37 -19.50
CA SER A 151 1.79 3.63 -19.14
C SER A 151 1.52 2.47 -18.17
N ASN A 152 2.47 1.55 -18.01
CA ASN A 152 2.37 0.50 -17.00
C ASN A 152 2.66 1.09 -15.61
N ALA A 153 1.82 0.78 -14.63
CA ALA A 153 2.10 1.01 -13.22
C ALA A 153 3.06 -0.06 -12.69
N HIS A 154 3.93 0.28 -11.74
CA HIS A 154 4.87 -0.68 -11.17
C HIS A 154 5.21 -0.42 -9.71
N HIS A 155 5.48 -1.47 -8.95
CA HIS A 155 6.04 -1.48 -7.58
C HIS A 155 5.19 -0.82 -6.49
N GLU A 156 4.61 0.35 -6.71
CA GLU A 156 3.90 1.16 -5.73
C GLU A 156 2.63 1.81 -6.29
N VAL A 157 1.55 1.78 -5.49
CA VAL A 157 0.36 2.61 -5.67
C VAL A 157 -0.11 3.13 -4.31
N LEU A 158 -0.41 4.42 -4.24
CA LEU A 158 -0.80 5.15 -3.04
C LEU A 158 -2.08 5.95 -3.30
N LEU A 159 -2.82 6.24 -2.23
CA LEU A 159 -3.97 7.14 -2.26
C LEU A 159 -3.54 8.50 -1.67
N LYS A 160 -3.71 9.60 -2.41
CA LYS A 160 -3.47 10.97 -1.94
C LYS A 160 -4.80 11.64 -1.58
N GLY A 161 -5.03 11.83 -0.28
CA GLY A 161 -6.34 12.20 0.23
C GLY A 161 -7.39 11.14 -0.13
N GLU A 162 -8.65 11.54 -0.32
CA GLU A 162 -9.73 10.58 -0.61
C GLU A 162 -9.81 10.12 -2.08
N LYS A 163 -9.11 10.78 -3.01
CA LYS A 163 -9.49 10.75 -4.45
C LYS A 163 -8.35 10.50 -5.44
N ASN A 164 -7.14 10.96 -5.17
CA ASN A 164 -6.08 10.92 -6.19
C ASN A 164 -5.26 9.65 -6.05
N ILE A 165 -5.06 8.96 -7.17
CA ILE A 165 -4.31 7.71 -7.25
C ILE A 165 -2.90 8.08 -7.71
N VAL A 166 -1.89 7.78 -6.90
CA VAL A 166 -0.48 8.06 -7.19
C VAL A 166 0.24 6.74 -7.40
N PHE A 167 0.98 6.59 -8.49
CA PHE A 167 1.76 5.37 -8.72
C PHE A 167 3.06 5.66 -9.46
N LEU A 168 4.03 4.77 -9.30
CA LEU A 168 5.22 4.75 -10.14
C LEU A 168 4.86 4.18 -11.51
N ASN A 169 5.30 4.86 -12.57
CA ASN A 169 5.01 4.47 -13.95
C ASN A 169 6.26 4.46 -14.82
N SER A 170 6.29 3.56 -15.81
CA SER A 170 7.36 3.57 -16.81
C SER A 170 7.23 4.77 -17.73
N VAL A 171 8.36 5.40 -18.04
CA VAL A 171 8.49 6.52 -18.99
C VAL A 171 9.63 6.21 -19.96
N GLU A 172 9.40 6.48 -21.24
CA GLU A 172 10.38 6.30 -22.31
C GLU A 172 10.66 7.65 -22.98
N LYS A 173 11.93 7.89 -23.33
CA LYS A 173 12.40 9.09 -24.03
C LYS A 173 13.35 8.68 -25.14
N ILE A 174 13.14 9.21 -26.35
CA ILE A 174 14.10 9.08 -27.45
C ILE A 174 15.23 10.08 -27.23
N VAL A 175 16.49 9.62 -27.31
CA VAL A 175 17.70 10.40 -27.06
C VAL A 175 18.74 10.11 -28.15
N ASP A 176 19.44 11.15 -28.61
CA ASP A 176 20.66 10.98 -29.40
C ASP A 176 21.81 10.61 -28.45
N LEU A 177 22.21 9.34 -28.45
CA LEU A 177 23.32 8.82 -27.66
C LEU A 177 24.59 8.64 -28.51
N SER A 178 24.65 9.18 -29.73
CA SER A 178 25.78 8.98 -30.65
C SER A 178 27.10 9.55 -30.13
N THR A 179 27.04 10.58 -29.29
CA THR A 179 28.21 11.16 -28.59
C THR A 179 28.85 10.24 -27.56
N VAL A 180 28.11 9.24 -27.06
CA VAL A 180 28.60 8.22 -26.10
C VAL A 180 28.71 6.82 -26.71
N GLY A 181 28.57 6.70 -28.04
CA GLY A 181 28.70 5.44 -28.79
C GLY A 181 27.39 4.72 -29.10
N GLY A 182 26.23 5.36 -28.85
CA GLY A 182 24.91 4.86 -29.23
C GLY A 182 24.48 5.27 -30.64
N SER A 183 23.18 5.18 -30.89
CA SER A 183 22.50 5.67 -32.08
C SER A 183 21.96 7.09 -31.87
N LYS A 184 21.48 7.72 -32.96
CA LYS A 184 20.84 9.03 -32.91
C LYS A 184 19.39 9.03 -32.39
N SER A 185 18.84 7.86 -32.07
CA SER A 185 17.43 7.69 -31.72
C SER A 185 17.25 6.48 -30.78
N ASP A 186 18.07 6.42 -29.74
CA ASP A 186 17.96 5.38 -28.73
C ASP A 186 16.77 5.65 -27.80
N THR A 187 15.99 4.61 -27.50
CA THR A 187 15.02 4.66 -26.41
C THR A 187 15.74 4.49 -25.08
N VAL A 188 15.67 5.51 -24.23
CA VAL A 188 16.00 5.43 -22.81
C VAL A 188 14.68 5.26 -22.05
N LYS A 189 14.60 4.22 -21.23
CA LYS A 189 13.48 3.92 -20.34
C LYS A 189 13.91 4.14 -18.89
N SER A 190 13.07 4.86 -18.17
CA SER A 190 13.15 5.01 -16.72
C SER A 190 11.74 5.20 -16.16
N ASP A 191 11.63 6.06 -15.15
CA ASP A 191 10.59 6.03 -14.16
C ASP A 191 9.94 7.41 -14.04
N GLY A 192 8.72 7.40 -13.56
CA GLY A 192 7.94 8.59 -13.27
C GLY A 192 6.94 8.33 -12.16
N ILE A 193 6.26 9.41 -11.78
CA ILE A 193 5.10 9.37 -10.90
C ILE A 193 3.94 9.92 -11.71
N LEU A 194 2.85 9.17 -11.79
CA LEU A 194 1.61 9.61 -12.43
C LEU A 194 0.52 9.73 -11.35
N VAL A 195 -0.17 10.86 -11.34
CA VAL A 195 -1.29 11.15 -10.44
C VAL A 195 -2.56 11.26 -11.26
N LEU A 196 -3.52 10.36 -11.01
CA LEU A 196 -4.83 10.33 -11.68
C LEU A 196 -5.96 10.67 -10.70
N ASP A 197 -7.06 11.22 -11.21
CA ASP A 197 -8.35 11.19 -10.50
C ASP A 197 -8.96 9.78 -10.55
N ARG A 198 -10.07 9.57 -9.84
CA ARG A 198 -10.79 8.28 -9.82
C ARG A 198 -11.43 7.87 -11.16
N ASN A 199 -11.43 8.74 -12.17
CA ASN A 199 -11.92 8.44 -13.53
C ASN A 199 -10.78 8.03 -14.48
N GLY A 200 -9.53 8.32 -14.11
CA GLY A 200 -8.33 8.09 -14.91
C GLY A 200 -7.76 9.34 -15.59
N HIS A 201 -8.21 10.55 -15.26
CA HIS A 201 -7.67 11.80 -15.81
C HIS A 201 -6.43 12.25 -15.04
N LYS A 202 -5.37 12.64 -15.76
CA LYS A 202 -4.12 13.11 -15.18
C LYS A 202 -4.32 14.44 -14.45
N GLN A 203 -3.95 14.44 -13.17
CA GLN A 203 -3.87 15.63 -12.32
C GLN A 203 -2.46 16.20 -12.29
N TRP A 204 -1.43 15.34 -12.33
CA TRP A 204 -0.02 15.70 -12.27
C TRP A 204 0.86 14.55 -12.76
N GLU A 205 2.05 14.87 -13.27
CA GLU A 205 3.07 13.86 -13.61
C GLU A 205 4.48 14.38 -13.37
N TRP A 206 5.39 13.46 -13.10
CA TRP A 206 6.83 13.70 -13.03
C TRP A 206 7.60 12.55 -13.68
N SER A 207 8.80 12.81 -14.16
CA SER A 207 9.73 11.77 -14.62
C SER A 207 11.17 12.13 -14.29
N VAL A 208 12.00 11.10 -14.10
CA VAL A 208 13.47 11.21 -14.00
C VAL A 208 14.04 12.13 -15.08
N PHE A 209 13.51 12.11 -16.31
CA PHE A 209 13.97 12.95 -17.43
C PHE A 209 13.74 14.46 -17.25
N GLN A 210 12.98 14.88 -16.23
CA GLN A 210 12.84 16.29 -15.82
C GLN A 210 13.96 16.71 -14.84
N ALA A 211 14.61 15.75 -14.18
CA ALA A 211 15.63 15.97 -13.15
C ALA A 211 17.05 15.55 -13.59
N LEU A 212 17.19 14.64 -14.55
CA LEU A 212 18.46 14.18 -15.10
C LEU A 212 18.45 14.13 -16.63
N ASP A 213 19.61 14.41 -17.22
CA ASP A 213 19.90 14.14 -18.62
C ASP A 213 20.59 12.77 -18.76
N PRO A 214 20.06 11.82 -19.57
CA PRO A 214 20.73 10.56 -19.88
C PRO A 214 22.18 10.69 -20.36
N LEU A 215 22.54 11.79 -21.04
CA LEU A 215 23.92 12.03 -21.48
C LEU A 215 24.89 12.39 -20.34
N SER A 216 24.38 12.67 -19.13
CA SER A 216 25.23 12.87 -17.95
C SER A 216 25.71 11.57 -17.31
N ASP A 217 25.06 10.43 -17.61
CA ASP A 217 25.47 9.10 -17.17
C ASP A 217 26.42 8.46 -18.20
N LYS A 218 27.67 8.23 -17.78
CA LYS A 218 28.72 7.62 -18.61
C LYS A 218 28.43 6.16 -18.96
N ASP A 219 27.60 5.49 -18.19
CA ASP A 219 27.21 4.09 -18.36
C ASP A 219 25.82 3.93 -19.00
N ILE A 220 25.20 5.01 -19.49
CA ILE A 220 23.84 5.02 -20.05
C ILE A 220 23.58 3.93 -21.10
N LEU A 221 24.57 3.57 -21.93
CA LEU A 221 24.40 2.50 -22.93
C LEU A 221 24.15 1.11 -22.33
N LYS A 222 24.58 0.89 -21.08
CA LYS A 222 24.37 -0.35 -20.31
C LYS A 222 23.02 -0.35 -19.58
N SER A 223 22.56 0.83 -19.15
CA SER A 223 21.39 1.01 -18.28
C SER A 223 20.12 1.49 -19.01
N LYS A 224 20.21 1.97 -20.26
CA LYS A 224 19.10 2.64 -20.99
C LYS A 224 17.77 1.88 -21.07
N THR A 225 17.72 0.57 -20.90
CA THR A 225 16.46 -0.19 -20.93
C THR A 225 15.72 -0.19 -19.58
N ASP A 226 16.39 0.21 -18.51
CA ASP A 226 15.90 0.22 -17.12
C ASP A 226 16.83 1.11 -16.27
N TRP A 227 16.80 2.43 -16.50
CA TRP A 227 17.90 3.31 -16.09
C TRP A 227 18.05 3.41 -14.56
N MET A 228 17.01 3.89 -13.86
CA MET A 228 17.05 4.14 -12.41
C MET A 228 16.34 3.05 -11.59
N HIS A 229 15.28 2.46 -12.14
CA HIS A 229 14.46 1.40 -11.54
C HIS A 229 13.83 1.83 -10.20
N ALA A 230 12.74 2.58 -10.27
CA ALA A 230 12.01 3.01 -9.09
C ALA A 230 11.18 1.86 -8.50
N ASN A 231 11.46 1.51 -7.25
CA ASN A 231 10.92 0.32 -6.57
C ASN A 231 10.12 0.61 -5.28
N SER A 232 10.08 1.86 -4.86
CA SER A 232 9.33 2.33 -3.68
C SER A 232 8.92 3.78 -3.88
N LEU A 233 7.71 4.11 -3.47
CA LEU A 233 7.21 5.48 -3.36
C LEU A 233 6.42 5.62 -2.04
N SER A 234 6.57 6.74 -1.35
CA SER A 234 5.77 7.07 -0.17
C SER A 234 5.61 8.57 -0.02
N PHE A 235 4.69 8.99 0.86
CA PHE A 235 4.60 10.37 1.30
C PHE A 235 5.53 10.61 2.47
N ASP A 236 6.21 11.76 2.45
CA ASP A 236 6.79 12.36 3.65
C ASP A 236 5.70 13.17 4.40
N LYS A 237 5.97 13.56 5.65
CA LYS A 237 5.04 14.25 6.55
C LYS A 237 4.63 15.65 6.10
N ASP A 238 5.39 16.26 5.20
CA ASP A 238 5.07 17.53 4.53
C ASP A 238 4.27 17.32 3.22
N GLY A 239 3.91 16.07 2.88
CA GLY A 239 3.17 15.71 1.67
C GLY A 239 4.03 15.60 0.40
N ASN A 240 5.35 15.75 0.53
CA ASN A 240 6.30 15.50 -0.55
C ASN A 240 6.48 14.00 -0.81
N TYR A 241 7.07 13.66 -1.96
CA TYR A 241 7.30 12.26 -2.33
C TYR A 241 8.69 11.80 -1.90
N LEU A 242 8.78 10.61 -1.30
CA LEU A 242 10.01 9.86 -1.14
C LEU A 242 10.02 8.73 -2.17
N ILE A 243 11.01 8.73 -3.08
CA ILE A 243 11.15 7.73 -4.14
C ILE A 243 12.49 7.01 -4.01
N SER A 244 12.48 5.68 -4.09
CA SER A 244 13.70 4.86 -4.04
C SER A 244 14.07 4.33 -5.42
N PHE A 245 15.35 4.44 -5.78
CA PHE A 245 15.93 4.00 -7.04
C PHE A 245 16.90 2.85 -6.81
N TYR A 246 16.48 1.65 -7.22
CA TYR A 246 17.17 0.39 -6.96
C TYR A 246 18.58 0.36 -7.57
N ASN A 247 18.73 0.75 -8.84
CA ASN A 247 20.02 0.70 -9.55
C ASN A 247 21.03 1.73 -8.99
N ASN A 248 20.53 2.87 -8.51
CA ASN A 248 21.37 3.96 -8.03
C ASN A 248 21.76 3.80 -6.56
N GLY A 249 21.02 3.03 -5.76
CA GLY A 249 21.21 2.98 -4.31
C GLY A 249 20.92 4.35 -3.66
N GLN A 250 19.89 5.03 -4.17
CA GLN A 250 19.51 6.38 -3.76
C GLN A 250 18.03 6.47 -3.44
N ILE A 251 17.71 7.29 -2.45
CA ILE A 251 16.35 7.72 -2.09
C ILE A 251 16.28 9.23 -2.34
N TRP A 252 15.31 9.72 -3.09
CA TRP A 252 15.14 11.15 -3.35
C TRP A 252 13.86 11.66 -2.68
N LYS A 253 13.92 12.88 -2.15
CA LYS A 253 12.72 13.64 -1.80
C LYS A 253 12.38 14.59 -2.94
N LEU A 254 11.15 14.54 -3.44
CA LEU A 254 10.64 15.39 -4.52
C LEU A 254 9.54 16.31 -3.98
N ASP A 255 9.60 17.58 -4.34
CA ASP A 255 8.49 18.52 -4.14
C ASP A 255 7.26 18.01 -4.89
N ALA A 256 6.19 17.68 -4.17
CA ALA A 256 5.00 17.05 -4.75
C ALA A 256 4.10 17.98 -5.56
N THR A 257 4.47 19.27 -5.68
CA THR A 257 3.80 20.26 -6.52
C THR A 257 4.66 20.59 -7.76
N THR A 258 5.95 20.85 -7.56
CA THR A 258 6.87 21.35 -8.60
C THR A 258 7.75 20.28 -9.24
N GLY A 259 7.81 19.08 -8.67
CA GLY A 259 8.66 17.98 -9.18
C GLY A 259 10.16 18.20 -8.97
N LYS A 260 10.56 19.23 -8.22
CA LYS A 260 11.97 19.51 -7.93
C LYS A 260 12.53 18.49 -6.94
N VAL A 261 13.75 18.02 -7.19
CA VAL A 261 14.50 17.23 -6.20
C VAL A 261 14.89 18.17 -5.05
N ILE A 262 14.40 17.88 -3.85
CA ILE A 262 14.69 18.62 -2.61
C ILE A 262 16.02 18.12 -2.01
N TRP A 263 16.22 16.80 -2.02
CA TRP A 263 17.48 16.16 -1.65
C TRP A 263 17.57 14.72 -2.16
N LYS A 264 18.78 14.15 -2.10
CA LYS A 264 19.12 12.75 -2.34
C LYS A 264 19.81 12.15 -1.11
N PHE A 265 19.45 10.93 -0.74
CA PHE A 265 19.99 10.16 0.38
C PHE A 265 20.54 8.81 -0.11
N GLY A 266 21.57 8.28 0.54
CA GLY A 266 22.30 7.09 0.10
C GLY A 266 23.55 7.41 -0.73
N ARG A 267 23.95 6.50 -1.62
CA ARG A 267 25.18 6.59 -2.41
C ARG A 267 25.24 7.89 -3.20
N GLU A 268 26.31 8.68 -3.03
CA GLU A 268 26.48 10.00 -3.68
C GLU A 268 25.31 10.97 -3.42
N GLY A 269 24.61 10.80 -2.30
CA GLY A 269 23.59 11.72 -1.82
C GLY A 269 24.15 12.90 -1.03
N ASP A 270 23.26 13.79 -0.61
CA ASP A 270 23.61 15.03 0.10
C ASP A 270 23.99 14.78 1.57
N PHE A 271 23.48 13.69 2.16
CA PHE A 271 23.55 13.45 3.61
C PHE A 271 24.80 12.69 4.04
N ARG A 272 25.43 13.17 5.12
CA ARG A 272 26.47 12.44 5.85
C ARG A 272 25.86 11.54 6.93
N TYR A 273 26.22 10.27 6.91
CA TYR A 273 25.86 9.25 7.91
C TYR A 273 27.02 8.25 8.08
N PRO A 274 27.01 7.36 9.10
CA PRO A 274 28.11 6.42 9.32
C PRO A 274 28.22 5.38 8.18
N ALA A 275 29.42 5.13 7.65
CA ALA A 275 29.64 4.13 6.59
C ALA A 275 29.22 2.70 6.97
N THR A 276 29.14 2.39 8.27
CA THR A 276 28.56 1.13 8.78
C THR A 276 27.07 0.98 8.51
N ALA A 277 26.42 2.03 7.99
CA ALA A 277 25.02 2.12 7.61
C ALA A 277 24.82 2.46 6.13
N ASP A 278 25.85 2.35 5.28
CA ASP A 278 25.62 2.33 3.83
C ASP A 278 24.61 1.24 3.46
N PHE A 279 23.86 1.45 2.39
CA PHE A 279 22.85 0.52 1.88
C PHE A 279 22.94 0.41 0.36
N ASP A 280 22.41 -0.67 -0.19
CA ASP A 280 22.16 -0.78 -1.61
C ASP A 280 20.73 -1.26 -1.86
N MET A 281 20.18 -0.90 -3.03
CA MET A 281 18.91 -1.43 -3.51
C MET A 281 17.74 -1.27 -2.52
N GLY A 282 17.67 -0.13 -1.82
CA GLY A 282 16.67 0.11 -0.78
C GLY A 282 15.22 -0.08 -1.25
N HIS A 283 14.41 -0.83 -0.51
CA HIS A 283 13.00 -1.08 -0.73
C HIS A 283 12.14 -0.60 0.44
N SER A 284 10.82 -0.46 0.23
CA SER A 284 9.85 -0.19 1.30
C SER A 284 10.18 1.08 2.09
N VAL A 285 10.63 2.10 1.37
CA VAL A 285 11.15 3.36 1.91
C VAL A 285 10.00 4.26 2.34
N HIS A 286 9.96 4.62 3.62
CA HIS A 286 8.93 5.50 4.19
C HIS A 286 9.41 6.16 5.49
N ILE A 287 8.74 7.24 5.92
CA ILE A 287 8.90 7.74 7.29
C ILE A 287 8.05 6.90 8.23
N ASN A 288 8.68 6.30 9.23
CA ASN A 288 7.99 5.49 10.23
C ASN A 288 7.34 6.34 11.34
N ALA A 289 6.61 5.68 12.24
CA ALA A 289 5.95 6.32 13.39
C ALA A 289 6.91 7.10 14.33
N GLU A 290 8.21 6.76 14.32
CA GLU A 290 9.25 7.38 15.16
C GLU A 290 9.90 8.61 14.52
N ASN A 291 9.44 9.02 13.33
CA ASN A 291 10.02 10.10 12.51
C ASN A 291 11.40 9.78 11.94
N ASP A 292 11.63 8.51 11.59
CA ASP A 292 12.85 8.07 10.92
C ASP A 292 12.53 7.55 9.51
N LEU A 293 13.44 7.80 8.56
CA LEU A 293 13.43 7.19 7.24
C LEU A 293 13.80 5.72 7.39
N LEU A 294 12.80 4.83 7.34
CA LEU A 294 12.94 3.37 7.41
C LEU A 294 13.00 2.78 6.00
N LEU A 295 13.91 1.82 5.80
CA LEU A 295 14.03 1.04 4.57
C LEU A 295 14.43 -0.42 4.84
N PHE A 296 14.08 -1.30 3.90
CA PHE A 296 14.69 -2.61 3.75
C PHE A 296 15.88 -2.50 2.79
N ASP A 297 17.09 -2.72 3.30
CA ASP A 297 18.35 -2.74 2.56
C ASP A 297 18.62 -4.19 2.11
N ASN A 298 18.65 -4.43 0.79
CA ASN A 298 18.92 -5.77 0.28
C ASN A 298 20.37 -6.19 0.59
N GLY A 299 21.31 -5.24 0.59
CA GLY A 299 22.72 -5.44 0.92
C GLY A 299 23.42 -6.42 -0.03
N VAL A 300 23.13 -6.33 -1.33
CA VAL A 300 23.66 -7.22 -2.39
C VAL A 300 25.18 -7.13 -2.49
N SER A 301 25.77 -5.95 -2.34
CA SER A 301 27.24 -5.79 -2.29
C SER A 301 27.90 -6.53 -1.13
N ARG A 302 27.18 -6.72 -0.02
CA ARG A 302 27.64 -7.39 1.20
C ARG A 302 27.12 -8.83 1.37
N GLN A 303 26.20 -9.26 0.50
CA GLN A 303 25.42 -10.50 0.65
C GLN A 303 24.69 -10.61 2.02
N ALA A 304 24.25 -9.47 2.56
CA ALA A 304 23.62 -9.40 3.89
C ALA A 304 22.54 -8.30 3.95
N SER A 305 21.28 -8.72 4.03
CA SER A 305 20.12 -7.84 4.10
C SER A 305 19.84 -7.37 5.52
N GLN A 306 19.21 -6.21 5.67
CA GLN A 306 18.91 -5.60 6.96
C GLN A 306 17.77 -4.57 6.83
N ALA A 307 17.14 -4.20 7.94
CA ALA A 307 16.37 -2.96 8.02
C ALA A 307 17.23 -1.85 8.65
N LEU A 308 17.16 -0.65 8.08
CA LEU A 308 17.83 0.54 8.57
C LEU A 308 16.81 1.65 8.79
N ALA A 309 16.94 2.41 9.89
CA ALA A 309 16.21 3.66 10.06
C ALA A 309 17.14 4.82 10.39
N PHE A 310 16.83 6.00 9.84
CA PHE A 310 17.64 7.21 9.99
C PHE A 310 16.79 8.41 10.44
N ARG A 311 17.22 9.09 11.50
CA ARG A 311 16.75 10.45 11.81
C ARG A 311 17.48 11.42 10.89
N LEU A 312 16.77 12.00 9.93
CA LEU A 312 17.33 13.00 9.02
C LEU A 312 17.33 14.39 9.67
N GLN A 313 18.41 15.14 9.47
CA GLN A 313 18.51 16.58 9.71
C GLN A 313 18.65 17.26 8.34
N GLU A 314 17.51 17.65 7.75
CA GLU A 314 17.46 18.10 6.35
C GLU A 314 18.22 19.41 6.07
N THR A 315 18.38 20.27 7.07
CA THR A 315 19.14 21.53 6.95
C THR A 315 20.64 21.28 6.91
N ASP A 316 21.17 20.52 7.87
CA ASP A 316 22.61 20.26 8.03
C ASP A 316 23.14 19.15 7.10
N LYS A 317 22.22 18.50 6.37
CA LYS A 317 22.46 17.28 5.58
C LYS A 317 23.26 16.24 6.37
N THR A 318 22.75 15.92 7.56
CA THR A 318 23.26 14.81 8.38
C THR A 318 22.14 13.82 8.70
N ALA A 319 22.48 12.56 8.89
CA ALA A 319 21.53 11.53 9.26
C ALA A 319 22.11 10.62 10.35
N MET A 320 21.36 10.47 11.44
CA MET A 320 21.71 9.61 12.56
C MET A 320 21.04 8.25 12.38
N LEU A 321 21.83 7.18 12.37
CA LEU A 321 21.32 5.81 12.42
C LEU A 321 20.59 5.59 13.75
N THR A 322 19.28 5.35 13.70
CA THR A 322 18.45 5.07 14.89
C THR A 322 18.15 3.58 15.04
N LEU A 323 18.22 2.82 13.96
CA LEU A 323 17.87 1.40 13.93
C LEU A 323 18.71 0.65 12.90
N LYS A 324 19.24 -0.51 13.29
CA LYS A 324 19.93 -1.46 12.40
C LYS A 324 19.57 -2.88 12.81
N VAL A 325 18.75 -3.54 12.02
CA VAL A 325 18.19 -4.87 12.31
C VAL A 325 18.65 -5.84 11.22
N PRO A 326 19.62 -6.73 11.50
CA PRO A 326 20.08 -7.69 10.52
C PRO A 326 18.98 -8.72 10.19
N VAL A 327 18.89 -9.11 8.92
CA VAL A 327 18.15 -10.32 8.52
C VAL A 327 19.07 -11.53 8.74
N PRO A 328 18.60 -12.67 9.27
CA PRO A 328 19.39 -13.88 9.39
C PRO A 328 20.02 -14.29 8.05
N ALA A 329 21.30 -14.67 8.04
CA ALA A 329 22.05 -14.89 6.80
C ALA A 329 21.44 -15.96 5.85
N SER A 330 20.79 -16.99 6.40
CA SER A 330 20.03 -18.00 5.63
C SER A 330 18.84 -17.41 4.85
N LEU A 331 18.40 -16.21 5.23
CA LEU A 331 17.29 -15.48 4.65
C LEU A 331 17.71 -14.25 3.83
N PHE A 332 19.01 -14.12 3.48
CA PHE A 332 19.50 -13.07 2.57
C PHE A 332 18.60 -12.93 1.34
N ASN A 333 18.15 -11.70 1.08
CA ASN A 333 17.10 -11.37 0.14
C ASN A 333 17.63 -10.30 -0.84
N ASP A 334 18.01 -10.75 -2.03
CA ASP A 334 18.74 -9.98 -3.05
C ASP A 334 17.89 -8.97 -3.84
N ARG A 335 16.56 -8.98 -3.69
CA ARG A 335 15.61 -8.06 -4.34
C ARG A 335 14.23 -8.15 -3.70
N MET A 336 13.38 -7.14 -3.92
CA MET A 336 12.07 -7.02 -3.27
C MET A 336 12.21 -6.99 -1.74
N GLY A 337 11.11 -7.22 -1.02
CA GLY A 337 11.07 -7.24 0.43
C GLY A 337 10.60 -5.92 1.04
N SER A 338 10.42 -5.94 2.36
CA SER A 338 9.88 -4.82 3.11
C SER A 338 10.25 -4.91 4.59
N ALA A 339 10.29 -3.75 5.25
CA ALA A 339 10.46 -3.63 6.69
C ALA A 339 9.45 -2.62 7.22
N TYR A 340 8.64 -3.01 8.20
CA TYR A 340 7.68 -2.13 8.89
C TYR A 340 7.83 -2.29 10.40
N LEU A 341 7.63 -1.21 11.16
CA LEU A 341 7.54 -1.30 12.62
C LEU A 341 6.26 -2.02 13.05
N VAL A 342 6.34 -2.73 14.17
CA VAL A 342 5.21 -3.38 14.85
C VAL A 342 5.23 -2.92 16.31
N GLY A 343 4.41 -1.92 16.62
CA GLY A 343 4.59 -1.08 17.80
C GLY A 343 6.00 -0.46 17.86
N SER A 344 6.51 -0.22 19.07
CA SER A 344 7.80 0.44 19.29
C SER A 344 9.02 -0.48 19.37
N ASN A 345 8.87 -1.82 19.39
CA ASN A 345 9.97 -2.73 19.75
C ASN A 345 10.24 -3.86 18.76
N HIS A 346 9.45 -3.98 17.69
CA HIS A 346 9.51 -5.11 16.76
C HIS A 346 9.44 -4.65 15.31
N LEU A 347 9.92 -5.49 14.39
CA LEU A 347 9.84 -5.26 12.95
C LEU A 347 9.19 -6.47 12.27
N LEU A 348 8.28 -6.19 11.34
CA LEU A 348 7.82 -7.14 10.33
C LEU A 348 8.77 -7.04 9.12
N LEU A 349 9.46 -8.12 8.80
CA LEU A 349 10.43 -8.19 7.69
C LEU A 349 9.95 -9.20 6.64
N CYS A 350 9.81 -8.77 5.38
CA CYS A 350 9.48 -9.64 4.25
C CYS A 350 10.74 -10.02 3.47
N CYS A 351 11.13 -11.29 3.53
CA CYS A 351 12.22 -11.90 2.76
C CYS A 351 11.60 -12.61 1.54
N SER A 352 11.13 -11.83 0.57
CA SER A 352 10.39 -12.28 -0.63
C SER A 352 11.00 -13.49 -1.33
N ARG A 353 12.31 -13.48 -1.57
CA ARG A 353 13.07 -14.53 -2.28
C ARG A 353 13.23 -15.83 -1.50
N ARG A 354 12.79 -15.82 -0.24
CA ARG A 354 12.77 -16.95 0.69
C ARG A 354 11.34 -17.35 1.05
N ASN A 355 10.34 -16.76 0.39
CA ASN A 355 8.91 -16.89 0.70
C ASN A 355 8.62 -16.70 2.21
N THR A 356 9.39 -15.85 2.89
CA THR A 356 9.39 -15.80 4.37
C THR A 356 9.03 -14.42 4.87
N VAL A 357 8.15 -14.36 5.86
CA VAL A 357 7.91 -13.17 6.68
C VAL A 357 8.39 -13.45 8.11
N LEU A 358 9.12 -12.52 8.71
CA LEU A 358 9.60 -12.60 10.09
C LEU A 358 9.00 -11.49 10.94
N LEU A 359 8.75 -11.78 12.22
CA LEU A 359 8.75 -10.76 13.27
C LEU A 359 10.07 -10.88 14.04
N THR A 360 10.82 -9.78 14.14
CA THR A 360 12.05 -9.68 14.94
C THR A 360 11.92 -8.64 16.03
N ASP A 361 12.77 -8.71 17.05
CA ASP A 361 13.04 -7.56 17.91
C ASP A 361 13.94 -6.52 17.19
N ARG A 362 14.27 -5.41 17.86
CA ARG A 362 15.22 -4.39 17.36
C ARG A 362 16.68 -4.85 17.25
N LYS A 363 17.03 -6.08 17.65
CA LYS A 363 18.36 -6.68 17.46
C LYS A 363 18.42 -7.63 16.26
N GLY A 364 17.27 -7.98 15.69
CA GLY A 364 17.16 -8.96 14.60
C GLY A 364 16.90 -10.39 15.08
N GLU A 365 16.63 -10.60 16.37
CA GLU A 365 16.32 -11.92 16.91
C GLU A 365 14.93 -12.37 16.44
N PRO A 366 14.80 -13.50 15.71
CA PRO A 366 13.50 -13.97 15.22
C PRO A 366 12.60 -14.48 16.35
N ILE A 367 11.45 -13.83 16.52
CA ILE A 367 10.42 -14.19 17.49
C ILE A 367 9.34 -15.07 16.84
N TRP A 368 9.03 -14.80 15.58
CA TRP A 368 7.99 -15.48 14.81
C TRP A 368 8.35 -15.51 13.32
N LYS A 369 7.90 -16.55 12.61
CA LYS A 369 8.14 -16.74 11.19
C LYS A 369 6.88 -17.29 10.51
N LEU A 370 6.63 -16.84 9.28
CA LEU A 370 5.66 -17.40 8.36
C LEU A 370 6.37 -17.79 7.06
N ASN A 371 6.10 -18.99 6.58
CA ASN A 371 6.49 -19.44 5.25
C ASN A 371 5.24 -19.39 4.35
N CYS A 372 5.38 -18.82 3.16
CA CYS A 372 4.34 -18.72 2.15
C CYS A 372 4.55 -19.76 1.03
N ALA A 373 3.47 -20.31 0.48
CA ALA A 373 3.52 -21.17 -0.70
C ALA A 373 3.87 -20.41 -2.00
N PHE A 374 3.80 -19.08 -1.98
CA PHE A 374 4.16 -18.17 -3.08
C PHE A 374 5.27 -17.19 -2.64
N ILE A 375 5.85 -16.46 -3.62
CA ILE A 375 6.79 -15.35 -3.36
C ILE A 375 5.97 -14.09 -3.06
N PRO A 376 5.88 -13.61 -1.80
CA PRO A 376 5.21 -12.34 -1.48
C PRO A 376 6.09 -11.18 -1.96
N TYR A 377 5.49 -10.16 -2.58
CA TYR A 377 6.26 -8.99 -3.02
C TYR A 377 6.67 -8.10 -1.83
N ARG A 378 5.74 -7.88 -0.89
CA ARG A 378 5.92 -7.23 0.42
C ARG A 378 5.01 -7.89 1.45
N ALA A 379 5.21 -7.54 2.72
CA ALA A 379 4.29 -7.82 3.81
C ALA A 379 4.09 -6.54 4.62
N GLU A 380 2.88 -5.99 4.61
CA GLU A 380 2.51 -4.78 5.35
C GLU A 380 1.81 -5.19 6.66
N PHE A 381 2.11 -4.50 7.76
CA PHE A 381 1.44 -4.72 9.04
C PHE A 381 0.33 -3.68 9.24
N ILE A 382 -0.86 -4.14 9.62
CA ILE A 382 -2.02 -3.31 9.90
C ILE A 382 -2.38 -3.50 11.37
N GLU A 383 -2.34 -2.41 12.13
CA GLU A 383 -2.73 -2.41 13.55
C GLU A 383 -4.23 -2.70 13.70
N HIS A 384 -4.59 -3.29 14.84
CA HIS A 384 -5.94 -3.80 15.08
C HIS A 384 -7.04 -2.73 15.00
N ASP A 385 -6.76 -1.50 15.44
CA ASP A 385 -7.69 -0.37 15.46
C ASP A 385 -7.92 0.29 14.09
N GLN A 386 -7.03 0.02 13.12
CA GLN A 386 -7.19 0.46 11.74
C GLN A 386 -8.32 -0.32 11.04
N LEU A 387 -8.60 -1.56 11.46
CA LEU A 387 -9.66 -2.41 10.91
C LEU A 387 -10.85 -2.54 11.89
N PRO A 388 -12.09 -2.75 11.40
CA PRO A 388 -13.15 -3.31 12.24
C PRO A 388 -12.81 -4.76 12.61
N GLU A 389 -13.40 -5.30 13.68
CA GLU A 389 -13.23 -6.73 14.01
C GLU A 389 -13.69 -7.61 12.84
N LEU A 390 -12.77 -8.42 12.32
CA LEU A 390 -13.01 -9.38 11.24
C LEU A 390 -13.30 -10.76 11.84
N GLU A 391 -14.56 -11.21 11.69
CA GLU A 391 -15.10 -12.53 12.14
C GLU A 391 -14.40 -13.74 11.48
#